data_AF-A0A948RUT7-F1
#
_entry.id   AF-A0A948RUT7-F1
#
_cell.length_a   1.000
_cell.length_b   1.000
_cell.length_c   1.000
_cell.angle_alpha   90.00
_cell.angle_beta   90.00
_cell.angle_gamma   90.00
#
_symmetry.space_group_name_H-M   'P 1'
#
loop_
_entity.id
_entity.type
_entity.pdbx_description
1 polymer ?
#
loop_
_entity_poly.entity_id
_entity_poly.type
_entity_poly.pdbx_seq_one_letter_code
_entity_poly.pdbx_strand_id
1 'polypeptide(L)'
;MPRKPEFTPYDGNDPFIFVSYAHRRPEDRPVQGDQYDEDIVFDDLEMIHRHGFRIWYDEGIHPAMLFMEIIRERLLRCDLFVIFSSPLSMTRDFVVMEMNIALDRRERENLPILPVFLSPDFRPYDPAHYLLKNTHSIERYGPAFAIDPYMLKLVHTLNDLAPQTRLDPIDRDSQTLGIGYLPTYDDIVEGVTALSKVEQERRREKFVIEFRNAMPEPDSYTMDDVFQLTSEVTGAIPRLREIPVARSQAAQPSNLLGKPLSIRHAFVAPLRLVTGLITRLDANWPPLVRSYGNLVRKDKMNKLDDLHYFIEFCWLAWGPSVSTAQMMREKGRFVVLQAAFGDEANSLPLILPRSTWRTFTRKTGIRLERGRPSRLTNALIVKPGADDFFAELREHELFRDVFRDPKEVALYLPCEETGLLAGGLEPLPNTDDAFYSTAYVWLMLEQTDSKGVPPAELTPGMVIPFFEHANLAPGKSLDFLQHCLVRKALHHVLLCARDKDYGKDGYYRFATALFPEQILEIFDAEIARFKRSDQEIISARLVIPKQSSAWRTPVEVINFADAVSEDIKRALAHTEEC
;
A
#
# COMPACT_ATOMS: atom_id res chain seq x y z
N MET A 1 -6.18 22.52 -21.59
CA MET A 1 -6.25 21.47 -22.62
C MET A 1 -7.33 20.50 -22.19
N PRO A 2 -8.14 19.94 -23.12
CA PRO A 2 -9.11 18.91 -22.74
C PRO A 2 -8.39 17.74 -22.08
N ARG A 3 -8.95 17.23 -20.97
CA ARG A 3 -8.47 16.03 -20.29
C ARG A 3 -8.58 14.86 -21.26
N LYS A 4 -7.73 13.84 -21.16
CA LYS A 4 -7.83 12.60 -21.93
C LYS A 4 -7.59 11.41 -21.00
N PRO A 5 -8.19 10.23 -21.25
CA PRO A 5 -7.89 9.04 -20.47
C PRO A 5 -6.39 8.68 -20.54
N GLU A 6 -5.84 8.17 -19.43
CA GLU A 6 -4.41 7.80 -19.35
C GLU A 6 -4.05 6.48 -20.07
N PHE A 7 -4.97 5.87 -20.82
CA PHE A 7 -4.78 4.64 -21.58
C PHE A 7 -5.15 4.82 -23.05
N THR A 8 -4.70 3.93 -23.93
CA THR A 8 -5.01 3.96 -25.37
C THR A 8 -6.23 3.08 -25.71
N PRO A 9 -7.06 3.45 -26.69
CA PRO A 9 -8.13 2.60 -27.19
C PRO A 9 -7.62 1.23 -27.65
N TYR A 10 -8.35 0.16 -27.31
CA TYR A 10 -7.97 -1.21 -27.65
C TYR A 10 -8.03 -1.46 -29.16
N ASP A 11 -6.87 -1.75 -29.77
CA ASP A 11 -6.76 -1.93 -31.22
C ASP A 11 -6.67 -3.41 -31.67
N GLY A 12 -6.70 -4.35 -30.73
CA GLY A 12 -6.52 -5.78 -31.01
C GLY A 12 -7.71 -6.50 -31.64
N ASN A 13 -7.61 -7.83 -31.72
CA ASN A 13 -8.62 -8.69 -32.37
C ASN A 13 -9.55 -9.43 -31.40
N ASP A 14 -9.27 -9.39 -30.11
CA ASP A 14 -10.07 -10.07 -29.10
C ASP A 14 -11.35 -9.25 -28.79
N PRO A 15 -12.40 -9.87 -28.22
CA PRO A 15 -13.63 -9.19 -27.83
C PRO A 15 -13.46 -7.86 -27.07
N PHE A 16 -14.24 -6.84 -27.37
CA PHE A 16 -14.07 -5.54 -26.70
C PHE A 16 -15.38 -4.77 -26.55
N ILE A 17 -15.35 -3.79 -25.65
CA ILE A 17 -16.43 -2.85 -25.38
C ILE A 17 -16.26 -1.64 -26.29
N PHE A 18 -17.27 -1.32 -27.09
CA PHE A 18 -17.37 -0.05 -27.80
C PHE A 18 -18.07 0.96 -26.91
N VAL A 19 -17.47 2.14 -26.72
CA VAL A 19 -18.03 3.21 -25.90
C VAL A 19 -18.43 4.41 -26.76
N SER A 20 -19.70 4.81 -26.66
CA SER A 20 -20.28 5.98 -27.33
C SER A 20 -20.68 7.05 -26.31
N TYR A 21 -20.28 8.30 -26.56
CA TYR A 21 -20.56 9.45 -25.70
C TYR A 21 -20.50 10.77 -26.49
N ALA A 22 -20.98 11.87 -25.91
CA ALA A 22 -20.89 13.17 -26.57
C ALA A 22 -19.51 13.82 -26.36
N HIS A 23 -18.82 14.11 -27.45
CA HIS A 23 -17.65 14.98 -27.45
C HIS A 23 -18.00 16.43 -27.11
N ARG A 24 -17.10 17.09 -26.37
CA ARG A 24 -17.21 18.50 -26.05
C ARG A 24 -16.97 19.37 -27.28
N ARG A 25 -17.90 20.29 -27.53
CA ARG A 25 -17.79 21.41 -28.48
C ARG A 25 -17.78 22.75 -27.74
N PRO A 26 -17.21 23.81 -28.34
CA PRO A 26 -17.12 25.12 -27.70
C PRO A 26 -18.47 25.71 -27.22
N GLU A 27 -19.57 25.36 -27.87
CA GLU A 27 -20.92 25.84 -27.60
C GLU A 27 -21.70 25.05 -26.54
N ASP A 28 -21.14 23.96 -26.03
CA ASP A 28 -21.85 23.07 -25.11
C ASP A 28 -22.00 23.66 -23.71
N ARG A 29 -23.01 23.17 -22.99
CA ARG A 29 -23.20 23.45 -21.56
C ARG A 29 -22.85 22.22 -20.73
N PRO A 30 -22.32 22.41 -19.51
CA PRO A 30 -22.04 21.30 -18.61
C PRO A 30 -23.33 20.57 -18.22
N VAL A 31 -23.19 19.28 -17.97
CA VAL A 31 -24.28 18.34 -17.69
C VAL A 31 -24.66 18.41 -16.21
N GLN A 32 -23.66 18.58 -15.35
CA GLN A 32 -23.82 18.73 -13.91
C GLN A 32 -22.64 19.52 -13.33
N GLY A 33 -22.93 20.60 -12.58
CA GLY A 33 -21.89 21.51 -12.09
C GLY A 33 -21.07 22.10 -13.24
N ASP A 34 -19.75 21.98 -13.15
CA ASP A 34 -18.79 22.43 -14.17
C ASP A 34 -18.29 21.31 -15.12
N GLN A 35 -18.92 20.12 -15.10
CA GLN A 35 -18.45 18.94 -15.84
C GLN A 35 -19.27 18.69 -17.13
N TYR A 36 -18.57 18.34 -18.22
CA TYR A 36 -19.16 17.92 -19.49
C TYR A 36 -19.27 16.39 -19.56
N ASP A 37 -20.05 15.86 -20.53
CA ASP A 37 -20.19 14.42 -20.76
C ASP A 37 -18.81 13.74 -20.87
N GLU A 38 -17.92 14.31 -21.67
CA GLU A 38 -16.55 13.83 -21.88
C GLU A 38 -15.74 13.71 -20.57
N ASP A 39 -15.79 14.71 -19.70
CA ASP A 39 -15.05 14.69 -18.42
C ASP A 39 -15.54 13.55 -17.52
N ILE A 40 -16.87 13.36 -17.47
CA ILE A 40 -17.53 12.35 -16.65
C ILE A 40 -17.24 10.94 -17.18
N VAL A 41 -17.27 10.79 -18.51
CA VAL A 41 -17.03 9.51 -19.18
C VAL A 41 -15.57 9.09 -19.05
N PHE A 42 -14.62 10.01 -19.09
CA PHE A 42 -13.20 9.69 -18.93
C PHE A 42 -12.87 9.10 -17.55
N ASP A 43 -13.52 9.59 -16.48
CA ASP A 43 -13.41 8.96 -15.16
C ASP A 43 -13.89 7.49 -15.19
N ASP A 44 -15.01 7.23 -15.87
CA ASP A 44 -15.57 5.89 -15.99
C ASP A 44 -14.72 4.98 -16.86
N LEU A 45 -14.19 5.49 -17.97
CA LEU A 45 -13.31 4.75 -18.86
C LEU A 45 -12.03 4.31 -18.15
N GLU A 46 -11.40 5.21 -17.39
CA GLU A 46 -10.21 4.88 -16.59
C GLU A 46 -10.52 3.79 -15.56
N MET A 47 -11.69 3.85 -14.92
CA MET A 47 -12.11 2.82 -13.97
C MET A 47 -12.43 1.48 -14.64
N ILE A 48 -13.18 1.47 -15.74
CA ILE A 48 -13.50 0.25 -16.49
C ILE A 48 -12.20 -0.39 -16.99
N HIS A 49 -11.25 0.42 -17.47
CA HIS A 49 -9.95 -0.04 -17.92
C HIS A 49 -9.16 -0.66 -16.76
N ARG A 50 -9.13 0.00 -15.58
CA ARG A 50 -8.53 -0.54 -14.35
C ARG A 50 -9.12 -1.90 -13.92
N HIS A 51 -10.38 -2.17 -14.23
CA HIS A 51 -11.02 -3.46 -13.94
C HIS A 51 -10.72 -4.55 -14.98
N GLY A 52 -9.89 -4.24 -15.98
CA GLY A 52 -9.33 -5.18 -16.95
C GLY A 52 -10.25 -5.42 -18.14
N PHE A 53 -11.11 -4.48 -18.51
CA PHE A 53 -11.91 -4.60 -19.73
C PHE A 53 -11.17 -4.01 -20.93
N ARG A 54 -11.28 -4.68 -22.09
CA ARG A 54 -10.84 -4.13 -23.38
C ARG A 54 -11.85 -3.10 -23.86
N ILE A 55 -11.43 -1.85 -23.97
CA ILE A 55 -12.30 -0.73 -24.32
C ILE A 55 -11.79 -0.03 -25.58
N TRP A 56 -12.69 0.19 -26.52
CA TRP A 56 -12.48 1.05 -27.67
C TRP A 56 -13.37 2.29 -27.56
N TYR A 57 -12.79 3.45 -27.83
CA TYR A 57 -13.45 4.76 -27.91
C TYR A 57 -12.74 5.60 -28.98
N ASP A 58 -13.43 6.59 -29.55
CA ASP A 58 -13.08 7.27 -30.80
C ASP A 58 -12.02 8.38 -30.68
N GLU A 59 -11.11 8.28 -29.71
CA GLU A 59 -9.95 9.18 -29.60
C GLU A 59 -8.75 8.71 -30.44
N GLY A 60 -8.00 9.66 -31.01
CA GLY A 60 -6.71 9.39 -31.68
C GLY A 60 -6.80 8.96 -33.14
N ILE A 61 -8.00 8.99 -33.75
CA ILE A 61 -8.18 8.69 -35.18
C ILE A 61 -7.62 9.86 -36.02
N HIS A 62 -6.62 9.57 -36.86
CA HIS A 62 -5.96 10.59 -37.68
C HIS A 62 -6.94 11.21 -38.70
N PRO A 63 -6.99 12.55 -38.89
CA PRO A 63 -7.93 13.22 -39.80
C PRO A 63 -7.85 12.82 -41.28
N ALA A 64 -6.78 12.13 -41.66
CA ALA A 64 -6.53 11.66 -43.03
C ALA A 64 -7.12 10.26 -43.32
N MET A 65 -7.66 9.57 -42.30
CA MET A 65 -8.33 8.29 -42.45
C MET A 65 -9.83 8.48 -42.65
N LEU A 66 -10.50 7.50 -43.26
CA LEU A 66 -11.95 7.46 -43.37
C LEU A 66 -12.55 7.17 -41.98
N PHE A 67 -12.61 8.21 -41.14
CA PHE A 67 -13.05 8.18 -39.74
C PHE A 67 -14.33 7.37 -39.53
N MET A 68 -15.29 7.53 -40.44
CA MET A 68 -16.58 6.82 -40.42
C MET A 68 -16.47 5.33 -40.68
N GLU A 69 -15.52 4.91 -41.51
CA GLU A 69 -15.30 3.50 -41.81
C GLU A 69 -14.69 2.79 -40.61
N ILE A 70 -13.75 3.43 -39.91
CA ILE A 70 -13.12 2.90 -38.69
C ILE A 70 -14.16 2.74 -37.58
N ILE A 71 -14.96 3.77 -37.30
CA ILE A 71 -16.03 3.69 -36.30
C ILE A 71 -16.99 2.55 -36.63
N ARG A 72 -17.44 2.47 -37.88
CA ARG A 72 -18.36 1.41 -38.32
C ARG A 72 -17.72 0.03 -38.19
N GLU A 73 -16.47 -0.14 -38.61
CA GLU A 73 -15.74 -1.42 -38.49
C GLU A 73 -15.66 -1.87 -37.03
N ARG A 74 -15.27 -0.96 -36.12
CA ARG A 74 -15.14 -1.26 -34.69
C ARG A 74 -16.48 -1.58 -34.07
N LEU A 75 -17.51 -0.82 -34.41
CA LEU A 75 -18.87 -1.06 -33.92
C LEU A 75 -19.44 -2.39 -34.43
N LEU A 76 -19.08 -2.83 -35.64
CA LEU A 76 -19.44 -4.15 -36.19
C LEU A 76 -18.69 -5.31 -35.52
N ARG A 77 -17.55 -5.04 -34.87
CA ARG A 77 -16.71 -6.07 -34.24
C ARG A 77 -16.82 -6.13 -32.72
N CYS A 78 -17.44 -5.14 -32.08
CA CYS A 78 -17.56 -5.12 -30.63
C CYS A 78 -18.53 -6.20 -30.10
N ASP A 79 -18.31 -6.56 -28.85
CA ASP A 79 -19.08 -7.58 -28.11
C ASP A 79 -20.06 -6.98 -27.10
N LEU A 80 -19.87 -5.69 -26.80
CA LEU A 80 -20.74 -4.91 -25.94
C LEU A 80 -20.71 -3.46 -26.42
N PHE A 81 -21.89 -2.88 -26.58
CA PHE A 81 -22.04 -1.45 -26.86
C PHE A 81 -22.50 -0.73 -25.59
N VAL A 82 -21.64 0.15 -25.07
CA VAL A 82 -21.96 1.02 -23.93
C VAL A 82 -22.21 2.42 -24.44
N ILE A 83 -23.38 2.98 -24.10
CA ILE A 83 -23.73 4.36 -24.47
C ILE A 83 -23.94 5.21 -23.22
N PHE A 84 -23.13 6.26 -23.09
CA PHE A 84 -23.30 7.28 -22.06
C PHE A 84 -24.34 8.30 -22.54
N SER A 85 -25.52 8.20 -21.93
CA SER A 85 -26.73 8.87 -22.37
C SER A 85 -26.98 10.15 -21.57
N SER A 86 -27.07 11.27 -22.28
CA SER A 86 -27.40 12.60 -21.77
C SER A 86 -28.31 13.33 -22.77
N PRO A 87 -28.92 14.47 -22.39
CA PRO A 87 -29.62 15.31 -23.36
C PRO A 87 -28.73 15.73 -24.53
N LEU A 88 -27.43 15.97 -24.28
CA LEU A 88 -26.48 16.39 -25.30
C LEU A 88 -26.17 15.24 -26.26
N SER A 89 -25.90 14.03 -25.74
CA SER A 89 -25.53 12.88 -26.57
C SER A 89 -26.64 12.48 -27.55
N MET A 90 -27.91 12.66 -27.18
CA MET A 90 -29.05 12.41 -28.06
C MET A 90 -29.23 13.44 -29.20
N THR A 91 -28.50 14.56 -29.16
CA THR A 91 -28.50 15.56 -30.25
C THR A 91 -27.29 15.42 -31.18
N ARG A 92 -26.37 14.48 -30.92
CA ARG A 92 -25.15 14.31 -31.71
C ARG A 92 -25.37 13.32 -32.83
N ASP A 93 -25.16 13.77 -34.06
CA ASP A 93 -25.32 12.94 -35.27
C ASP A 93 -24.51 11.63 -35.21
N PHE A 94 -23.26 11.69 -34.73
CA PHE A 94 -22.40 10.50 -34.60
C PHE A 94 -22.91 9.51 -33.55
N VAL A 95 -23.28 9.98 -32.35
CA VAL A 95 -23.82 9.12 -31.29
C VAL A 95 -25.15 8.48 -31.74
N VAL A 96 -26.02 9.25 -32.39
CA VAL A 96 -27.30 8.74 -32.93
C VAL A 96 -27.04 7.71 -34.02
N MET A 97 -26.07 7.95 -34.90
CA MET A 97 -25.68 6.97 -35.92
C MET A 97 -25.15 5.68 -35.30
N GLU A 98 -24.21 5.76 -34.35
CA GLU A 98 -23.64 4.61 -33.65
C GLU A 98 -24.73 3.81 -32.92
N MET A 99 -25.63 4.51 -32.22
CA MET A 99 -26.77 3.90 -31.57
C MET A 99 -27.66 3.14 -32.57
N ASN A 100 -27.96 3.72 -33.73
CA ASN A 100 -28.78 3.05 -34.76
C ASN A 100 -28.10 1.80 -35.32
N ILE A 101 -26.77 1.83 -35.54
CA ILE A 101 -26.01 0.66 -35.99
C ILE A 101 -25.99 -0.42 -34.90
N ALA A 102 -25.80 -0.04 -33.64
CA ALA A 102 -25.82 -0.97 -32.51
C ALA A 102 -27.21 -1.63 -32.35
N LEU A 103 -28.29 -0.86 -32.52
CA LEU A 103 -29.66 -1.36 -32.47
C LEU A 103 -29.94 -2.37 -33.59
N ASP A 104 -29.49 -2.09 -34.82
CA ASP A 104 -29.59 -3.04 -35.95
C ASP A 104 -28.83 -4.34 -35.67
N ARG A 105 -27.61 -4.24 -35.10
CA ARG A 105 -26.85 -5.43 -34.66
C ARG A 105 -27.53 -6.17 -33.52
N ARG A 106 -28.17 -5.48 -32.58
CA ARG A 106 -28.90 -6.13 -31.50
C ARG A 106 -30.05 -6.97 -32.06
N GLU A 107 -30.79 -6.46 -33.04
CA GLU A 107 -31.88 -7.20 -33.68
C GLU A 107 -31.39 -8.41 -34.48
N ARG A 108 -30.23 -8.32 -35.15
CA ARG A 108 -29.70 -9.38 -36.03
C ARG A 108 -28.79 -10.39 -35.34
N GLU A 109 -27.97 -9.92 -34.41
CA GLU A 109 -26.83 -10.65 -33.81
C GLU A 109 -26.90 -10.69 -32.28
N ASN A 110 -27.96 -10.15 -31.68
CA ASN A 110 -28.16 -10.11 -30.22
C ASN A 110 -27.03 -9.39 -29.46
N LEU A 111 -26.44 -8.34 -30.07
CA LEU A 111 -25.45 -7.48 -29.42
C LEU A 111 -26.00 -6.91 -28.09
N PRO A 112 -25.33 -7.17 -26.94
CA PRO A 112 -25.66 -6.52 -25.69
C PRO A 112 -25.46 -4.99 -25.78
N ILE A 113 -26.43 -4.24 -25.28
CA ILE A 113 -26.39 -2.78 -25.19
C ILE A 113 -26.59 -2.37 -23.73
N LEU A 114 -25.67 -1.56 -23.20
CA LEU A 114 -25.72 -1.01 -21.85
C LEU A 114 -25.86 0.52 -21.91
N PRO A 115 -27.05 1.07 -21.63
CA PRO A 115 -27.23 2.50 -21.43
C PRO A 115 -26.77 2.91 -20.02
N VAL A 116 -25.92 3.94 -19.96
CA VAL A 116 -25.51 4.60 -18.72
C VAL A 116 -26.03 6.03 -18.73
N PHE A 117 -26.97 6.36 -17.86
CA PHE A 117 -27.58 7.69 -17.81
C PHE A 117 -26.75 8.65 -16.95
N LEU A 118 -26.29 9.74 -17.56
CA LEU A 118 -25.43 10.75 -16.94
C LEU A 118 -26.21 11.84 -16.17
N SER A 119 -27.54 11.86 -16.23
CA SER A 119 -28.36 12.84 -15.52
C SER A 119 -29.61 12.17 -14.92
N PRO A 120 -29.95 12.44 -13.63
CA PRO A 120 -31.09 11.82 -12.96
C PRO A 120 -32.44 12.29 -13.54
N ASP A 121 -32.49 13.50 -14.08
CA ASP A 121 -33.71 14.13 -14.62
C ASP A 121 -33.90 13.86 -16.11
N PHE A 122 -32.95 13.18 -16.75
CA PHE A 122 -33.02 12.90 -18.17
C PHE A 122 -33.93 11.70 -18.44
N ARG A 123 -35.10 12.00 -19.01
CA ARG A 123 -36.03 11.03 -19.59
C ARG A 123 -36.20 11.38 -21.07
N PRO A 124 -35.54 10.66 -22.00
CA PRO A 124 -35.63 10.95 -23.43
C PRO A 124 -37.06 10.75 -23.97
N TYR A 125 -37.48 11.60 -24.92
CA TYR A 125 -38.82 11.59 -25.52
C TYR A 125 -38.88 10.92 -26.92
N ASP A 126 -37.84 10.19 -27.33
CA ASP A 126 -37.65 9.68 -28.72
C ASP A 126 -38.05 8.18 -28.90
N PRO A 127 -38.61 7.74 -30.05
CA PRO A 127 -38.76 6.32 -30.41
C PRO A 127 -37.52 5.43 -30.23
N ALA A 128 -36.32 5.91 -30.54
CA ALA A 128 -35.07 5.17 -30.34
C ALA A 128 -34.78 4.90 -28.84
N HIS A 129 -35.37 5.70 -27.95
CA HIS A 129 -35.22 5.53 -26.51
C HIS A 129 -36.11 4.41 -25.93
N TYR A 130 -37.30 4.17 -26.47
CA TYR A 130 -38.11 3.02 -26.05
C TYR A 130 -37.37 1.69 -26.24
N LEU A 131 -36.51 1.63 -27.26
CA LEU A 131 -35.66 0.48 -27.54
C LEU A 131 -34.53 0.30 -26.52
N LEU A 132 -34.10 1.36 -25.83
CA LEU A 132 -33.13 1.31 -24.72
C LEU A 132 -33.81 1.04 -23.36
N LYS A 133 -35.11 1.35 -23.23
CA LYS A 133 -35.87 1.11 -21.98
C LYS A 133 -36.03 -0.37 -21.62
N ASN A 134 -35.94 -1.25 -22.62
CA ASN A 134 -35.99 -2.71 -22.45
C ASN A 134 -34.59 -3.34 -22.25
N THR A 135 -33.55 -2.54 -22.02
CA THR A 135 -32.19 -3.01 -21.71
C THR A 135 -31.82 -2.77 -20.25
N HIS A 136 -30.93 -3.59 -19.70
CA HIS A 136 -30.32 -3.32 -18.40
C HIS A 136 -29.63 -1.96 -18.45
N SER A 137 -30.11 -0.99 -17.68
CA SER A 137 -29.56 0.37 -17.65
C SER A 137 -29.02 0.73 -16.27
N ILE A 138 -28.05 1.63 -16.24
CA ILE A 138 -27.44 2.13 -15.01
C ILE A 138 -27.64 3.64 -14.94
N GLU A 139 -28.13 4.14 -13.81
CA GLU A 139 -28.17 5.57 -13.50
C GLU A 139 -26.92 5.92 -12.70
N ARG A 140 -26.13 6.89 -13.17
CA ARG A 140 -24.91 7.33 -12.48
C ARG A 140 -25.21 8.01 -11.14
N TYR A 141 -26.28 8.79 -11.07
CA TYR A 141 -26.65 9.63 -9.91
C TYR A 141 -27.97 9.21 -9.26
N GLY A 142 -28.19 7.90 -9.08
CA GLY A 142 -29.40 7.37 -8.44
C GLY A 142 -29.55 7.76 -6.95
N PRO A 143 -30.74 7.59 -6.34
CA PRO A 143 -30.99 7.94 -4.95
C PRO A 143 -30.34 6.92 -3.99
N ALA A 144 -29.02 7.03 -3.78
CA ALA A 144 -28.30 6.50 -2.62
C ALA A 144 -26.91 7.14 -2.53
N PHE A 145 -26.63 7.74 -1.38
CA PHE A 145 -25.37 8.38 -1.02
C PHE A 145 -24.20 7.38 -1.03
N ALA A 146 -23.37 7.41 -2.08
CA ALA A 146 -21.93 7.11 -2.14
C ALA A 146 -21.53 6.86 -3.61
N ILE A 147 -20.28 7.11 -3.98
CA ILE A 147 -19.75 6.78 -5.33
C ILE A 147 -19.50 5.27 -5.49
N ASP A 148 -19.36 4.53 -4.38
CA ASP A 148 -19.08 3.08 -4.32
C ASP A 148 -20.14 2.13 -4.92
N PRO A 149 -21.47 2.37 -4.84
CA PRO A 149 -22.48 1.45 -5.38
C PRO A 149 -22.59 1.48 -6.91
N TYR A 150 -22.36 2.63 -7.55
CA TYR A 150 -22.45 2.79 -9.01
C TYR A 150 -21.37 1.97 -9.71
N MET A 151 -20.13 2.08 -9.24
CA MET A 151 -19.00 1.42 -9.88
C MET A 151 -19.05 -0.09 -9.77
N LEU A 152 -19.37 -0.61 -8.59
CA LEU A 152 -19.58 -2.04 -8.41
C LEU A 152 -20.70 -2.56 -9.33
N LYS A 153 -21.80 -1.80 -9.45
CA LYS A 153 -22.91 -2.14 -10.35
C LYS A 153 -22.49 -2.11 -11.82
N LEU A 154 -21.73 -1.10 -12.24
CA LEU A 154 -21.21 -0.98 -13.60
C LEU A 154 -20.30 -2.16 -13.95
N VAL A 155 -19.27 -2.41 -13.15
CA VAL A 155 -18.33 -3.52 -13.36
C VAL A 155 -19.04 -4.87 -13.37
N HIS A 156 -19.97 -5.11 -12.44
CA HIS A 156 -20.73 -6.35 -12.41
C HIS A 156 -21.60 -6.52 -13.67
N THR A 157 -22.29 -5.46 -14.08
CA THR A 157 -23.14 -5.48 -15.29
C THR A 157 -22.30 -5.71 -16.55
N LEU A 158 -21.14 -5.07 -16.67
CA LEU A 158 -20.21 -5.31 -17.79
C LEU A 158 -19.74 -6.77 -17.83
N ASN A 159 -19.41 -7.33 -16.66
CA ASN A 159 -18.97 -8.72 -16.53
C ASN A 159 -20.09 -9.72 -16.84
N ASP A 160 -21.35 -9.38 -16.53
CA ASP A 160 -22.51 -10.23 -16.82
C ASP A 160 -22.92 -10.17 -18.29
N LEU A 161 -22.86 -8.98 -18.91
CA LEU A 161 -23.25 -8.77 -20.30
C LEU A 161 -22.20 -9.26 -21.29
N ALA A 162 -20.91 -9.08 -20.99
CA ALA A 162 -19.83 -9.44 -21.91
C ALA A 162 -18.54 -9.86 -21.15
N PRO A 163 -18.55 -10.98 -20.41
CA PRO A 163 -17.38 -11.45 -19.67
C PRO A 163 -16.16 -11.68 -20.56
N GLN A 164 -16.37 -12.05 -21.83
CA GLN A 164 -15.32 -12.28 -22.81
C GLN A 164 -14.51 -11.04 -23.17
N THR A 165 -15.00 -9.83 -22.86
CA THR A 165 -14.28 -8.55 -23.08
C THR A 165 -13.28 -8.26 -21.98
N ARG A 166 -13.37 -8.99 -20.86
CA ARG A 166 -12.43 -8.90 -19.75
C ARG A 166 -11.14 -9.61 -20.13
N LEU A 167 -10.01 -9.05 -19.73
CA LEU A 167 -8.72 -9.69 -19.85
C LEU A 167 -8.72 -10.99 -19.06
N ASP A 168 -8.02 -11.99 -19.60
CA ASP A 168 -7.72 -13.21 -18.87
C ASP A 168 -7.10 -12.85 -17.50
N PRO A 169 -7.34 -13.62 -16.42
CA PRO A 169 -6.68 -13.41 -15.14
C PRO A 169 -5.18 -13.12 -15.27
N ILE A 170 -4.48 -13.76 -16.20
CA ILE A 170 -3.05 -13.53 -16.46
C ILE A 170 -2.76 -12.14 -17.02
N ASP A 171 -3.55 -11.68 -18.00
CA ASP A 171 -3.37 -10.38 -18.63
C ASP A 171 -3.82 -9.24 -17.70
N ARG A 172 -4.87 -9.47 -16.90
CA ARG A 172 -5.30 -8.56 -15.84
C ARG A 172 -4.27 -8.49 -14.71
N ASP A 173 -3.76 -9.62 -14.26
CA ASP A 173 -2.83 -9.68 -13.14
C ASP A 173 -1.45 -9.18 -13.57
N SER A 174 -1.00 -9.39 -14.82
CA SER A 174 0.23 -8.76 -15.34
C SER A 174 0.12 -7.23 -15.48
N GLN A 175 -1.04 -6.72 -15.92
CA GLN A 175 -1.35 -5.29 -15.89
C GLN A 175 -1.40 -4.75 -14.46
N THR A 176 -2.02 -5.51 -13.54
CA THR A 176 -2.14 -5.13 -12.14
C THR A 176 -0.78 -5.14 -11.46
N LEU A 177 0.06 -6.16 -11.68
CA LEU A 177 1.37 -6.33 -11.07
C LEU A 177 2.47 -5.51 -11.78
N GLY A 178 2.15 -4.81 -12.87
CA GLY A 178 3.09 -4.05 -13.70
C GLY A 178 4.29 -4.87 -14.17
N ILE A 179 4.09 -6.17 -14.42
CA ILE A 179 5.16 -7.08 -14.83
C ILE A 179 5.60 -6.68 -16.26
N GLY A 180 6.89 -6.34 -16.41
CA GLY A 180 7.46 -5.83 -17.66
C GLY A 180 7.66 -4.30 -17.73
N TYR A 181 7.15 -3.54 -16.74
CA TYR A 181 7.28 -2.06 -16.70
C TYR A 181 8.52 -1.58 -15.93
N LEU A 182 9.28 -2.48 -15.30
CA LEU A 182 10.34 -2.14 -14.35
C LEU A 182 11.76 -2.18 -14.94
N PRO A 183 12.67 -1.33 -14.42
CA PRO A 183 14.10 -1.53 -14.58
C PRO A 183 14.51 -2.84 -13.88
N THR A 184 15.24 -3.69 -14.59
CA THR A 184 15.91 -4.87 -14.04
C THR A 184 17.05 -4.47 -13.10
N TYR A 185 17.59 -5.43 -12.35
CA TYR A 185 18.80 -5.21 -11.56
C TYR A 185 19.94 -4.60 -12.40
N ASP A 186 20.11 -5.06 -13.64
CA ASP A 186 21.11 -4.52 -14.57
C ASP A 186 20.78 -3.08 -14.98
N ASP A 187 19.52 -2.76 -15.25
CA ASP A 187 19.07 -1.39 -15.53
C ASP A 187 19.35 -0.44 -14.33
N ILE A 188 19.17 -0.91 -13.10
CA ILE A 188 19.46 -0.15 -11.87
C ILE A 188 20.98 0.08 -11.72
N VAL A 189 21.79 -0.94 -11.99
CA VAL A 189 23.26 -0.84 -11.99
C VAL A 189 23.75 0.11 -13.08
N GLU A 190 23.06 0.17 -14.21
CA GLU A 190 23.33 1.08 -15.33
C GLU A 190 22.74 2.49 -15.14
N GLY A 191 22.07 2.75 -14.02
CA GLY A 191 21.52 4.08 -13.68
C GLY A 191 20.23 4.44 -14.42
N VAL A 192 19.54 3.47 -15.01
CA VAL A 192 18.24 3.66 -15.66
C VAL A 192 17.15 3.74 -14.58
N THR A 193 16.76 4.97 -14.26
CA THR A 193 15.79 5.27 -13.20
C THR A 193 14.34 5.26 -13.67
N ALA A 194 14.10 5.40 -14.98
CA ALA A 194 12.77 5.36 -15.58
C ALA A 194 12.84 4.91 -17.05
N LEU A 195 12.08 3.88 -17.40
CA LEU A 195 11.87 3.48 -18.79
C LEU A 195 10.87 4.43 -19.44
N SER A 196 11.08 4.77 -20.72
CA SER A 196 10.07 5.50 -21.49
C SER A 196 8.80 4.65 -21.63
N LYS A 197 7.61 5.28 -21.73
CA LYS A 197 6.34 4.56 -21.90
C LYS A 197 6.37 3.55 -23.06
N VAL A 198 7.00 3.92 -24.17
CA VAL A 198 7.17 3.04 -25.35
C VAL A 198 8.04 1.83 -25.03
N GLU A 199 9.10 2.01 -24.24
CA GLU A 199 10.00 0.91 -23.85
C GLU A 199 9.34 -0.02 -22.82
N GLN A 200 8.56 0.55 -21.89
CA GLN A 200 7.73 -0.21 -20.96
C GLN A 200 6.71 -1.09 -21.68
N GLU A 201 6.03 -0.53 -22.68
CA GLU A 201 5.02 -1.22 -23.47
C GLU A 201 5.64 -2.32 -24.34
N ARG A 202 6.79 -2.04 -24.96
CA ARG A 202 7.56 -3.01 -25.73
C ARG A 202 8.10 -4.15 -24.87
N ARG A 203 8.56 -3.87 -23.65
CA ARG A 203 9.01 -4.89 -22.70
C ARG A 203 7.86 -5.73 -22.16
N ARG A 204 6.71 -5.11 -21.86
CA ARG A 204 5.46 -5.82 -21.53
C ARG A 204 5.07 -6.75 -22.66
N GLU A 205 4.99 -6.27 -23.90
CA GLU A 205 4.62 -7.09 -25.06
C GLU A 205 5.60 -8.24 -25.24
N LYS A 206 6.90 -7.98 -25.18
CA LYS A 206 7.93 -9.02 -25.27
C LYS A 206 7.79 -10.06 -24.14
N PHE A 207 7.56 -9.63 -22.90
CA PHE A 207 7.38 -10.52 -21.75
C PHE A 207 6.11 -11.37 -21.90
N VAL A 208 4.98 -10.76 -22.27
CA VAL A 208 3.71 -11.46 -22.51
C VAL A 208 3.86 -12.47 -23.66
N ILE A 209 4.58 -12.12 -24.72
CA ILE A 209 4.84 -13.01 -25.86
C ILE A 209 5.77 -14.17 -25.46
N GLU A 210 6.89 -13.90 -24.78
CA GLU A 210 7.81 -14.95 -24.29
C GLU A 210 7.10 -15.88 -23.30
N PHE A 211 6.24 -15.34 -22.43
CA PHE A 211 5.44 -16.10 -21.47
C PHE A 211 4.38 -16.98 -22.15
N ARG A 212 3.67 -16.46 -23.15
CA ARG A 212 2.71 -17.23 -23.98
C ARG A 212 3.39 -18.33 -24.79
N ASN A 213 4.63 -18.10 -25.21
CA ASN A 213 5.40 -19.05 -26.02
C ASN A 213 6.16 -20.11 -25.19
N ALA A 214 6.30 -19.93 -23.87
CA ALA A 214 7.17 -20.77 -23.05
C ALA A 214 6.54 -22.05 -22.47
N MET A 215 5.22 -22.18 -22.30
CA MET A 215 4.51 -23.42 -21.91
C MET A 215 2.98 -23.23 -22.02
N PRO A 216 2.16 -24.29 -22.08
CA PRO A 216 0.72 -24.17 -21.83
C PRO A 216 0.53 -23.58 -20.43
N GLU A 217 -0.09 -22.39 -20.34
CA GLU A 217 -0.40 -21.60 -19.14
C GLU A 217 0.57 -21.75 -17.94
N PRO A 218 1.37 -20.72 -17.60
CA PRO A 218 2.22 -20.82 -16.42
C PRO A 218 1.37 -20.90 -15.13
N ASP A 219 1.61 -21.94 -14.33
CA ASP A 219 0.98 -22.20 -13.03
C ASP A 219 1.43 -21.20 -11.93
N SER A 220 2.42 -20.33 -12.20
CA SER A 220 2.92 -19.31 -11.26
C SER A 220 3.63 -18.14 -11.97
N TYR A 221 3.69 -16.98 -11.30
CA TYR A 221 4.51 -15.83 -11.70
C TYR A 221 5.90 -15.89 -11.07
N THR A 222 6.90 -15.37 -11.77
CA THR A 222 8.24 -15.17 -11.22
C THR A 222 8.59 -13.68 -11.24
N MET A 223 9.10 -13.18 -10.13
CA MET A 223 9.59 -11.81 -9.97
C MET A 223 10.98 -11.81 -9.34
N ASP A 224 11.78 -10.79 -9.65
CA ASP A 224 13.13 -10.70 -9.10
C ASP A 224 13.09 -10.32 -7.62
N ASP A 225 12.18 -9.43 -7.21
CA ASP A 225 12.07 -8.98 -5.83
C ASP A 225 10.67 -8.44 -5.47
N VAL A 226 10.46 -8.14 -4.17
CA VAL A 226 9.20 -7.61 -3.63
C VAL A 226 8.95 -6.16 -4.06
N PHE A 227 10.01 -5.39 -4.37
CA PHE A 227 9.88 -3.98 -4.78
C PHE A 227 8.99 -3.82 -6.01
N GLN A 228 9.02 -4.82 -6.89
CA GLN A 228 8.21 -4.83 -8.10
C GLN A 228 6.70 -4.69 -7.82
N LEU A 229 6.24 -5.23 -6.68
CA LEU A 229 4.87 -5.12 -6.23
C LEU A 229 4.55 -3.73 -5.69
N THR A 230 5.50 -3.12 -4.97
CA THR A 230 5.29 -1.89 -4.22
C THR A 230 5.68 -0.63 -4.98
N SER A 231 6.34 -0.75 -6.14
CA SER A 231 6.82 0.40 -6.90
C SER A 231 5.68 1.28 -7.43
N GLU A 232 5.90 2.60 -7.42
CA GLU A 232 4.99 3.57 -8.04
C GLU A 232 4.90 3.38 -9.56
N VAL A 233 5.97 2.85 -10.17
CA VAL A 233 6.04 2.58 -11.62
C VAL A 233 5.03 1.52 -12.04
N THR A 234 4.81 0.49 -11.22
CA THR A 234 3.81 -0.55 -11.50
C THR A 234 2.42 -0.16 -11.00
N GLY A 235 2.34 0.61 -9.91
CA GLY A 235 1.07 0.95 -9.26
C GLY A 235 0.33 -0.29 -8.74
N ALA A 236 1.05 -1.39 -8.51
CA ALA A 236 0.45 -2.70 -8.35
C ALA A 236 -0.29 -2.87 -7.03
N ILE A 237 0.33 -2.51 -5.91
CA ILE A 237 -0.36 -2.51 -4.62
C ILE A 237 -1.61 -1.62 -4.66
N PRO A 238 -1.57 -0.33 -5.04
CA PRO A 238 -2.77 0.51 -5.13
C PRO A 238 -3.92 -0.14 -5.91
N ARG A 239 -3.63 -0.73 -7.09
CA ARG A 239 -4.65 -1.44 -7.89
C ARG A 239 -5.18 -2.68 -7.19
N LEU A 240 -4.31 -3.50 -6.59
CA LEU A 240 -4.71 -4.67 -5.82
C LEU A 240 -5.60 -4.27 -4.63
N ARG A 241 -5.31 -3.14 -3.96
CA ARG A 241 -6.11 -2.61 -2.84
C ARG A 241 -7.55 -2.27 -3.25
N GLU A 242 -7.78 -1.89 -4.51
CA GLU A 242 -9.12 -1.56 -5.04
C GLU A 242 -9.98 -2.80 -5.37
N ILE A 243 -9.37 -3.99 -5.56
CA ILE A 243 -10.11 -5.20 -5.96
C ILE A 243 -11.09 -5.65 -4.85
N PRO A 244 -12.41 -5.76 -5.12
CA PRO A 244 -13.37 -6.27 -4.14
C PRO A 244 -13.12 -7.75 -3.82
N VAL A 245 -13.30 -8.16 -2.57
CA VAL A 245 -13.04 -9.54 -2.13
C VAL A 245 -14.28 -10.13 -1.46
N ALA A 246 -14.58 -11.39 -1.78
CA ALA A 246 -15.66 -12.14 -1.14
C ALA A 246 -15.27 -12.55 0.29
N ARG A 247 -16.25 -12.59 1.21
CA ARG A 247 -16.04 -13.09 2.57
C ARG A 247 -15.73 -14.59 2.56
N SER A 248 -14.74 -15.00 3.33
CA SER A 248 -14.20 -16.35 3.36
C SER A 248 -14.79 -17.25 4.45
N GLN A 249 -14.28 -18.49 4.51
CA GLN A 249 -14.53 -19.46 5.57
C GLN A 249 -13.21 -19.71 6.35
N ALA A 250 -13.30 -20.11 7.62
CA ALA A 250 -12.14 -20.22 8.51
C ALA A 250 -11.07 -21.27 8.11
N ALA A 251 -11.38 -22.20 7.20
CA ALA A 251 -10.52 -23.35 6.88
C ALA A 251 -9.52 -23.09 5.73
N GLN A 252 -9.81 -22.17 4.82
CA GLN A 252 -8.97 -21.88 3.65
C GLN A 252 -9.11 -20.40 3.27
N PRO A 253 -8.01 -19.71 2.91
CA PRO A 253 -8.11 -18.33 2.44
C PRO A 253 -8.87 -18.31 1.10
N SER A 254 -9.92 -17.50 1.01
CA SER A 254 -10.66 -17.28 -0.24
C SER A 254 -10.37 -15.91 -0.84
N ASN A 255 -9.61 -15.09 -0.11
CA ASN A 255 -9.20 -13.73 -0.46
C ASN A 255 -7.90 -13.69 -1.30
N LEU A 256 -7.68 -14.69 -2.15
CA LEU A 256 -6.47 -14.79 -2.96
C LEU A 256 -6.54 -13.80 -4.13
N LEU A 257 -5.47 -13.02 -4.30
CA LEU A 257 -5.29 -12.09 -5.40
C LEU A 257 -4.24 -12.64 -6.36
N GLY A 258 -4.71 -13.27 -7.43
CA GLY A 258 -3.86 -13.77 -8.52
C GLY A 258 -3.21 -15.13 -8.28
N LYS A 259 -2.37 -15.54 -9.25
CA LYS A 259 -1.64 -16.82 -9.24
C LYS A 259 -0.45 -16.82 -8.26
N PRO A 260 0.06 -18.00 -7.85
CA PRO A 260 1.24 -18.10 -7.00
C PRO A 260 2.47 -17.36 -7.54
N LEU A 261 3.26 -16.80 -6.64
CA LEU A 261 4.45 -16.01 -6.92
C LEU A 261 5.72 -16.74 -6.47
N SER A 262 6.74 -16.67 -7.31
CA SER A 262 8.12 -16.99 -6.97
C SER A 262 8.93 -15.71 -6.93
N ILE A 263 9.37 -15.30 -5.74
CA ILE A 263 10.15 -14.08 -5.51
C ILE A 263 11.60 -14.49 -5.30
N ARG A 264 12.48 -14.13 -6.24
CA ARG A 264 13.88 -14.57 -6.23
C ARG A 264 14.67 -13.96 -5.09
N HIS A 265 14.46 -12.68 -4.79
CA HIS A 265 15.19 -11.90 -3.81
C HIS A 265 14.21 -11.13 -2.90
N ALA A 266 14.16 -11.51 -1.63
CA ALA A 266 13.45 -10.78 -0.59
C ALA A 266 14.33 -10.70 0.65
N PHE A 267 14.37 -9.56 1.32
CA PHE A 267 14.92 -9.47 2.66
C PHE A 267 13.79 -9.69 3.67
N VAL A 268 13.85 -10.80 4.40
CA VAL A 268 12.81 -11.16 5.36
C VAL A 268 13.30 -10.81 6.76
N ALA A 269 12.56 -9.96 7.47
CA ALA A 269 12.91 -9.49 8.81
C ALA A 269 11.72 -9.61 9.78
N PRO A 270 11.96 -9.91 11.08
CA PRO A 270 10.93 -9.93 12.12
C PRO A 270 10.63 -8.51 12.61
N LEU A 271 10.21 -7.68 11.66
CA LEU A 271 9.91 -6.27 11.82
C LEU A 271 8.56 -5.96 11.17
N ARG A 272 8.02 -4.80 11.48
CA ARG A 272 7.04 -4.11 10.65
C ARG A 272 7.20 -2.59 10.84
N LEU A 273 6.80 -1.82 9.84
CA LEU A 273 6.67 -0.38 9.96
C LEU A 273 5.29 -0.02 10.54
N VAL A 274 5.25 0.81 11.56
CA VAL A 274 4.02 1.48 12.01
C VAL A 274 3.84 2.72 11.14
N THR A 275 2.69 2.86 10.49
CA THR A 275 2.42 3.98 9.59
C THR A 275 2.60 5.33 10.33
N GLY A 276 3.38 6.24 9.77
CA GLY A 276 3.63 7.56 10.37
C GLY A 276 2.40 8.48 10.35
N LEU A 277 2.41 9.51 11.20
CA LEU A 277 1.31 10.48 11.30
C LEU A 277 1.02 11.21 9.98
N ILE A 278 2.03 11.48 9.16
CA ILE A 278 1.85 12.18 7.88
C ILE A 278 0.97 11.36 6.96
N THR A 279 1.32 10.09 6.76
CA THR A 279 0.57 9.16 5.90
C THR A 279 -0.78 8.81 6.51
N ARG A 280 -0.87 8.61 7.83
CA ARG A 280 -2.13 8.24 8.50
C ARG A 280 -3.19 9.34 8.46
N LEU A 281 -2.76 10.60 8.50
CA LEU A 281 -3.66 11.75 8.64
C LEU A 281 -3.87 12.51 7.34
N ASP A 282 -3.13 12.16 6.28
CA ASP A 282 -3.13 12.86 5.00
C ASP A 282 -3.04 14.39 5.17
N ALA A 283 -2.21 14.81 6.11
CA ALA A 283 -2.14 16.19 6.57
C ALA A 283 -0.74 16.78 6.37
N ASN A 284 -0.70 18.06 6.00
CA ASN A 284 0.55 18.80 5.84
C ASN A 284 1.29 18.98 7.18
N TRP A 285 2.61 19.18 7.09
CA TRP A 285 3.49 19.36 8.27
C TRP A 285 3.04 20.46 9.25
N PRO A 286 2.68 21.69 8.83
CA PRO A 286 2.42 22.77 9.79
C PRO A 286 1.21 22.52 10.71
N PRO A 287 0.04 22.05 10.22
CA PRO A 287 -1.06 21.62 11.08
C PRO A 287 -0.69 20.52 12.08
N LEU A 288 0.10 19.52 11.64
CA LEU A 288 0.53 18.42 12.51
C LEU A 288 1.44 18.89 13.63
N VAL A 289 2.47 19.68 13.30
CA VAL A 289 3.40 20.25 14.30
C VAL A 289 2.65 21.10 15.32
N ARG A 290 1.70 21.94 14.87
CA ARG A 290 0.90 22.77 15.79
C ARG A 290 0.01 21.93 16.69
N SER A 291 -0.67 20.93 16.14
CA SER A 291 -1.58 20.06 16.90
C SER A 291 -0.82 19.24 17.95
N TYR A 292 0.32 18.67 17.55
CA TYR A 292 1.20 17.98 18.49
C TYR A 292 1.78 18.93 19.55
N GLY A 293 2.21 20.12 19.13
CA GLY A 293 2.63 21.17 20.05
C GLY A 293 1.55 21.49 21.08
N ASN A 294 0.29 21.65 20.68
CA ASN A 294 -0.82 21.92 21.59
C ASN A 294 -1.13 20.73 22.53
N LEU A 295 -0.97 19.50 22.04
CA LEU A 295 -1.13 18.29 22.85
C LEU A 295 -0.14 18.25 24.02
N VAL A 296 1.12 18.62 23.76
CA VAL A 296 2.20 18.65 24.76
C VAL A 296 2.17 19.93 25.61
N ARG A 297 1.76 21.08 25.04
CA ARG A 297 1.77 22.40 25.69
C ARG A 297 0.56 22.68 26.58
N LYS A 298 0.31 21.84 27.59
CA LYS A 298 -0.76 22.03 28.59
C LYS A 298 -0.40 23.03 29.72
N ASP A 299 0.19 24.19 29.38
CA ASP A 299 0.51 25.34 30.25
C ASP A 299 1.86 25.40 30.99
N LYS A 300 2.73 24.37 30.99
CA LYS A 300 4.07 24.44 31.64
C LYS A 300 5.14 23.54 30.99
N MET A 301 5.54 23.80 29.76
CA MET A 301 6.78 23.20 29.24
C MET A 301 7.99 23.88 29.88
N ASN A 302 8.88 23.08 30.47
CA ASN A 302 10.23 23.54 30.77
C ASN A 302 11.09 23.46 29.48
N LYS A 303 12.32 23.99 29.53
CA LYS A 303 13.21 24.02 28.35
C LYS A 303 13.61 22.62 27.87
N LEU A 304 13.63 21.63 28.75
CA LEU A 304 13.97 20.24 28.41
C LEU A 304 12.84 19.59 27.60
N ASP A 305 11.59 19.82 28.01
CA ASP A 305 10.41 19.34 27.28
C ASP A 305 10.38 19.93 25.85
N ASP A 306 10.81 21.19 25.67
CA ASP A 306 10.92 21.87 24.35
C ASP A 306 11.99 21.26 23.45
N LEU A 307 13.04 20.68 24.03
CA LEU A 307 14.03 19.93 23.27
C LEU A 307 13.49 18.57 22.82
N HIS A 308 12.68 17.90 23.65
CA HIS A 308 12.23 16.53 23.39
C HIS A 308 11.04 16.46 22.43
N TYR A 309 10.05 17.35 22.56
CA TYR A 309 8.80 17.22 21.81
C TYR A 309 9.01 17.20 20.29
N PHE A 310 9.96 17.98 19.77
CA PHE A 310 10.20 18.04 18.33
C PHE A 310 10.86 16.77 17.81
N ILE A 311 11.77 16.18 18.58
CA ILE A 311 12.45 14.92 18.21
C ILE A 311 11.44 13.77 18.22
N GLU A 312 10.62 13.69 19.26
CA GLU A 312 9.53 12.73 19.39
C GLU A 312 8.50 12.88 18.26
N PHE A 313 8.11 14.11 17.93
CA PHE A 313 7.23 14.38 16.80
C PHE A 313 7.81 13.87 15.49
N CYS A 314 9.08 14.17 15.18
CA CYS A 314 9.70 13.70 13.93
C CYS A 314 9.70 12.17 13.82
N TRP A 315 9.96 11.48 14.94
CA TRP A 315 9.91 10.02 14.99
C TRP A 315 8.50 9.47 14.72
N LEU A 316 7.47 10.07 15.35
CA LEU A 316 6.06 9.69 15.11
C LEU A 316 5.56 10.06 13.71
N ALA A 317 6.05 11.18 13.16
CA ALA A 317 5.64 11.70 11.85
C ALA A 317 6.00 10.72 10.73
N TRP A 318 7.18 10.12 10.80
CA TRP A 318 7.66 9.13 9.83
C TRP A 318 7.19 7.71 10.14
N GLY A 319 6.96 7.40 11.42
CA GLY A 319 6.40 6.12 11.85
C GLY A 319 7.49 5.15 12.34
N PRO A 320 7.37 4.60 13.56
CA PRO A 320 8.39 3.74 14.11
C PRO A 320 8.37 2.34 13.50
N SER A 321 9.54 1.79 13.19
CA SER A 321 9.66 0.35 13.01
C SER A 321 9.52 -0.36 14.36
N VAL A 322 8.82 -1.48 14.41
CA VAL A 322 8.66 -2.28 15.63
C VAL A 322 9.05 -3.73 15.38
N SER A 323 9.62 -4.39 16.38
CA SER A 323 9.96 -5.80 16.28
C SER A 323 8.72 -6.69 16.43
N THR A 324 8.60 -7.67 15.54
CA THR A 324 7.59 -8.74 15.63
C THR A 324 8.13 -10.00 16.30
N ALA A 325 9.37 -9.96 16.83
CA ALA A 325 10.04 -11.10 17.45
C ALA A 325 9.25 -11.66 18.65
N GLN A 326 8.49 -10.83 19.37
CA GLN A 326 7.65 -11.27 20.48
C GLN A 326 6.56 -12.27 20.02
N MET A 327 5.93 -12.03 18.86
CA MET A 327 4.93 -12.92 18.25
C MET A 327 5.49 -14.34 18.02
N MET A 328 6.80 -14.43 17.78
CA MET A 328 7.49 -15.71 17.58
C MET A 328 7.50 -16.56 18.85
N ARG A 329 7.42 -15.94 20.03
CA ARG A 329 7.38 -16.61 21.35
C ARG A 329 5.95 -16.95 21.80
N GLU A 330 4.93 -16.35 21.20
CA GLU A 330 3.52 -16.51 21.57
C GLU A 330 2.86 -17.78 20.99
N LYS A 331 1.60 -18.06 21.34
CA LYS A 331 0.81 -19.15 20.73
C LYS A 331 0.05 -18.60 19.52
N GLY A 332 -0.02 -19.37 18.43
CA GLY A 332 -0.76 -18.98 17.21
C GLY A 332 -0.38 -19.86 16.02
N ARG A 333 -1.25 -19.91 15.00
CA ARG A 333 -0.99 -20.70 13.78
C ARG A 333 0.05 -20.03 12.89
N PHE A 334 0.01 -18.71 12.81
CA PHE A 334 0.85 -17.91 11.95
C PHE A 334 1.95 -17.16 12.69
N VAL A 335 2.92 -16.73 11.89
CA VAL A 335 3.85 -15.67 12.21
C VAL A 335 3.81 -14.65 11.09
N VAL A 336 4.14 -13.39 11.41
CA VAL A 336 4.17 -12.30 10.46
C VAL A 336 5.55 -11.67 10.49
N LEU A 337 6.15 -11.61 9.31
CA LEU A 337 7.44 -11.01 9.04
C LEU A 337 7.23 -9.85 8.07
N GLN A 338 8.23 -9.00 7.92
CA GLN A 338 8.32 -8.06 6.81
C GLN A 338 9.11 -8.73 5.69
N ALA A 339 8.56 -8.74 4.48
CA ALA A 339 9.30 -9.02 3.25
C ALA A 339 9.55 -7.69 2.54
N ALA A 340 10.82 -7.32 2.42
CA ALA A 340 11.25 -6.04 1.89
C ALA A 340 12.34 -6.20 0.84
N PHE A 341 12.39 -5.27 -0.09
CA PHE A 341 13.52 -5.04 -0.98
C PHE A 341 13.41 -3.58 -1.41
N GLY A 342 14.07 -2.67 -0.71
CA GLY A 342 13.71 -1.24 -0.78
C GLY A 342 13.63 -0.54 0.57
N ASP A 343 12.97 0.61 0.51
CA ASP A 343 12.52 1.36 1.68
C ASP A 343 11.50 0.55 2.50
N GLU A 344 11.46 0.70 3.83
CA GLU A 344 10.44 0.13 4.71
C GLU A 344 9.01 0.47 4.27
N ALA A 345 8.78 1.65 3.68
CA ALA A 345 7.48 2.06 3.15
C ALA A 345 7.01 1.17 1.98
N ASN A 346 7.96 0.48 1.33
CA ASN A 346 7.76 -0.42 0.18
C ASN A 346 7.85 -1.90 0.58
N SER A 347 7.62 -2.20 1.86
CA SER A 347 7.64 -3.58 2.36
C SER A 347 6.23 -4.14 2.53
N LEU A 348 6.09 -5.46 2.39
CA LEU A 348 4.82 -6.15 2.57
C LEU A 348 4.87 -7.07 3.80
N PRO A 349 3.76 -7.18 4.55
CA PRO A 349 3.62 -8.24 5.53
C PRO A 349 3.69 -9.61 4.85
N LEU A 350 4.55 -10.48 5.36
CA LEU A 350 4.67 -11.88 4.97
C LEU A 350 4.09 -12.76 6.08
N ILE A 351 2.92 -13.33 5.80
CA ILE A 351 2.22 -14.29 6.64
C ILE A 351 2.71 -15.69 6.29
N LEU A 352 3.15 -16.45 7.29
CA LEU A 352 3.58 -17.83 7.07
C LEU A 352 3.23 -18.73 8.27
N PRO A 353 3.10 -20.04 8.04
CA PRO A 353 2.91 -21.01 9.11
C PRO A 353 4.09 -20.99 10.08
N ARG A 354 3.79 -21.11 11.37
CA ARG A 354 4.82 -21.18 12.41
C ARG A 354 5.78 -22.34 12.22
N SER A 355 5.32 -23.45 11.64
CA SER A 355 6.15 -24.61 11.28
C SER A 355 7.21 -24.26 10.22
N THR A 356 6.82 -23.50 9.19
CA THR A 356 7.72 -22.99 8.15
C THR A 356 8.80 -22.10 8.76
N TRP A 357 8.42 -21.16 9.63
CA TRP A 357 9.37 -20.30 10.33
C TRP A 357 10.35 -21.07 11.22
N ARG A 358 9.87 -22.04 12.03
CA ARG A 358 10.73 -22.90 12.87
C ARG A 358 11.73 -23.69 12.04
N THR A 359 11.32 -24.15 10.87
CA THR A 359 12.20 -24.88 9.95
C THR A 359 13.27 -23.94 9.38
N PHE A 360 12.88 -22.74 8.98
CA PHE A 360 13.78 -21.72 8.47
C PHE A 360 14.82 -21.30 9.52
N THR A 361 14.41 -20.95 10.74
CA THR A 361 15.31 -20.52 11.81
C THR A 361 16.30 -21.62 12.21
N ARG A 362 15.85 -22.88 12.29
CA ARG A 362 16.73 -24.03 12.55
C ARG A 362 17.79 -24.22 11.48
N LYS A 363 17.43 -24.08 10.19
CA LYS A 363 18.36 -24.21 9.06
C LYS A 363 19.38 -23.08 9.01
N THR A 364 18.93 -21.87 9.35
CA THR A 364 19.71 -20.63 9.17
C THR A 364 20.55 -20.25 10.38
N GLY A 365 20.17 -20.70 11.58
CA GLY A 365 20.74 -20.22 12.84
C GLY A 365 20.50 -18.73 13.08
N ILE A 366 19.52 -18.14 12.38
CA ILE A 366 19.25 -16.70 12.45
C ILE A 366 18.82 -16.30 13.86
N ARG A 367 19.40 -15.22 14.37
CA ARG A 367 18.92 -14.56 15.59
C ARG A 367 17.61 -13.82 15.28
N LEU A 368 16.67 -13.81 16.22
CA LEU A 368 15.32 -13.25 16.05
C LEU A 368 15.32 -11.73 15.79
N GLU A 369 16.47 -11.08 15.86
CA GLU A 369 16.64 -9.64 15.71
C GLU A 369 17.31 -9.27 14.37
N ARG A 370 17.67 -10.25 13.54
CA ARG A 370 18.32 -10.01 12.24
C ARG A 370 17.42 -10.51 11.12
N GLY A 371 17.31 -9.72 10.06
CA GLY A 371 16.69 -10.18 8.81
C GLY A 371 17.65 -11.02 7.98
N ARG A 372 17.14 -11.63 6.90
CA ARG A 372 17.96 -12.46 6.01
C ARG A 372 17.49 -12.41 4.56
N PRO A 373 18.43 -12.27 3.60
CA PRO A 373 18.15 -12.51 2.20
C PRO A 373 17.56 -13.91 1.99
N SER A 374 16.41 -13.97 1.33
CA SER A 374 15.60 -15.16 1.19
C SER A 374 14.90 -15.20 -0.17
N ARG A 375 14.59 -16.41 -0.63
CA ARG A 375 13.70 -16.69 -1.76
C ARG A 375 12.34 -17.13 -1.21
N LEU A 376 11.28 -16.62 -1.82
CA LEU A 376 9.92 -17.08 -1.57
C LEU A 376 9.43 -17.88 -2.78
N THR A 377 8.82 -19.03 -2.54
CA THR A 377 8.19 -19.85 -3.59
C THR A 377 6.73 -20.09 -3.24
N ASN A 378 5.88 -20.09 -4.28
CA ASN A 378 4.42 -20.25 -4.14
C ASN A 378 3.79 -19.28 -3.13
N ALA A 379 4.29 -18.05 -3.06
CA ALA A 379 3.69 -17.00 -2.25
C ALA A 379 2.40 -16.51 -2.90
N LEU A 380 1.33 -16.32 -2.14
CA LEU A 380 0.06 -15.79 -2.61
C LEU A 380 -0.09 -14.35 -2.13
N ILE A 381 -0.68 -13.51 -2.95
CA ILE A 381 -1.15 -12.20 -2.48
C ILE A 381 -2.53 -12.39 -1.85
N VAL A 382 -2.76 -11.82 -0.68
CA VAL A 382 -4.01 -11.96 0.08
C VAL A 382 -4.49 -10.63 0.66
N LYS A 383 -5.80 -10.51 0.91
CA LYS A 383 -6.41 -9.39 1.66
C LYS A 383 -6.91 -9.82 3.05
N PRO A 384 -6.03 -9.91 4.05
CA PRO A 384 -6.36 -10.54 5.33
C PRO A 384 -7.51 -9.86 6.08
N GLY A 385 -7.77 -8.56 5.87
CA GLY A 385 -8.87 -7.84 6.53
C GLY A 385 -10.26 -8.38 6.24
N ALA A 386 -10.47 -8.95 5.05
CA ALA A 386 -11.76 -9.49 4.64
C ALA A 386 -11.96 -10.98 4.97
N ASP A 387 -10.96 -11.65 5.59
CA ASP A 387 -10.88 -13.11 5.63
C ASP A 387 -10.84 -13.69 7.06
N ASP A 388 -11.71 -14.65 7.34
CA ASP A 388 -11.81 -15.32 8.64
C ASP A 388 -10.66 -16.31 8.91
N PHE A 389 -9.98 -16.80 7.88
CA PHE A 389 -8.80 -17.66 7.98
C PHE A 389 -7.65 -16.96 8.71
N PHE A 390 -7.55 -15.63 8.60
CA PHE A 390 -6.56 -14.79 9.27
C PHE A 390 -7.12 -14.08 10.52
N ALA A 391 -8.27 -14.52 11.05
CA ALA A 391 -8.91 -13.85 12.19
C ALA A 391 -7.99 -13.71 13.42
N GLU A 392 -7.12 -14.69 13.70
CA GLU A 392 -6.14 -14.58 14.80
C GLU A 392 -5.17 -13.42 14.63
N LEU A 393 -4.82 -13.06 13.39
CA LEU A 393 -3.92 -11.94 13.07
C LEU A 393 -4.66 -10.60 13.13
N ARG A 394 -5.94 -10.56 12.74
CA ARG A 394 -6.78 -9.35 12.82
C ARG A 394 -6.98 -8.86 14.24
N GLU A 395 -7.06 -9.79 15.19
CA GLU A 395 -7.25 -9.48 16.61
C GLU A 395 -5.94 -9.32 17.38
N HIS A 396 -4.82 -9.72 16.77
CA HIS A 396 -3.49 -9.61 17.36
C HIS A 396 -3.10 -8.14 17.57
N GLU A 397 -2.66 -7.79 18.78
CA GLU A 397 -2.39 -6.40 19.17
C GLU A 397 -1.33 -5.72 18.29
N LEU A 398 -0.28 -6.45 17.90
CA LEU A 398 0.74 -5.96 16.96
C LEU A 398 0.28 -5.67 15.53
N PHE A 399 -0.87 -6.20 15.08
CA PHE A 399 -1.28 -6.12 13.68
C PHE A 399 -2.73 -5.72 13.46
N ARG A 400 -3.45 -5.37 14.53
CA ARG A 400 -4.86 -4.99 14.49
C ARG A 400 -5.11 -3.84 13.51
N ASP A 401 -4.22 -2.87 13.44
CA ASP A 401 -4.29 -1.72 12.53
C ASP A 401 -4.14 -2.12 11.06
N VAL A 402 -3.19 -3.00 10.75
CA VAL A 402 -2.89 -3.44 9.38
C VAL A 402 -3.87 -4.49 8.86
N PHE A 403 -4.27 -5.45 9.70
CA PHE A 403 -5.10 -6.57 9.25
C PHE A 403 -6.59 -6.39 9.51
N ARG A 404 -7.06 -5.27 10.04
CA ARG A 404 -8.51 -4.96 10.04
C ARG A 404 -8.98 -4.23 8.78
N ASP A 405 -8.09 -3.54 8.09
CA ASP A 405 -8.46 -2.85 6.85
C ASP A 405 -8.64 -3.87 5.71
N PRO A 406 -9.85 -3.99 5.13
CA PRO A 406 -10.09 -4.89 3.99
C PRO A 406 -9.35 -4.48 2.72
N LYS A 407 -8.79 -3.27 2.67
CA LYS A 407 -7.94 -2.80 1.57
C LYS A 407 -6.49 -3.24 1.71
N GLU A 408 -6.04 -3.67 2.89
CA GLU A 408 -4.64 -4.04 3.07
C GLU A 408 -4.28 -5.36 2.38
N VAL A 409 -3.02 -5.42 1.93
CA VAL A 409 -2.48 -6.51 1.13
C VAL A 409 -1.28 -7.12 1.84
N ALA A 410 -1.19 -8.44 1.82
CA ALA A 410 -0.07 -9.19 2.38
C ALA A 410 0.35 -10.32 1.44
N LEU A 411 1.58 -10.80 1.63
CA LEU A 411 2.05 -12.07 1.10
C LEU A 411 1.70 -13.19 2.07
N TYR A 412 1.28 -14.35 1.56
CA TYR A 412 0.99 -15.54 2.33
C TYR A 412 1.73 -16.74 1.76
N LEU A 413 2.42 -17.51 2.61
CA LEU A 413 2.99 -18.81 2.25
C LEU A 413 2.01 -19.92 2.66
N PRO A 414 1.38 -20.64 1.71
CA PRO A 414 0.42 -21.69 2.05
C PRO A 414 1.03 -22.84 2.85
N CYS A 415 0.27 -23.39 3.80
CA CYS A 415 0.59 -24.69 4.40
C CYS A 415 -0.12 -25.83 3.66
N GLU A 416 0.42 -27.04 3.77
CA GLU A 416 -0.16 -28.26 3.16
C GLU A 416 -1.64 -28.47 3.53
N GLU A 417 -2.05 -28.08 4.74
CA GLU A 417 -3.43 -28.19 5.24
C GLU A 417 -4.45 -27.35 4.44
N THR A 418 -4.01 -26.36 3.65
CA THR A 418 -4.90 -25.53 2.83
C THR A 418 -5.36 -26.20 1.54
N GLY A 419 -4.78 -27.35 1.17
CA GLY A 419 -4.99 -27.97 -0.14
C GLY A 419 -4.38 -27.20 -1.31
N LEU A 420 -3.67 -26.09 -1.03
CA LEU A 420 -2.88 -25.33 -2.00
C LEU A 420 -1.45 -25.86 -2.06
N LEU A 421 -0.73 -25.53 -3.13
CA LEU A 421 0.69 -25.85 -3.24
C LEU A 421 1.46 -25.16 -2.10
N ALA A 422 2.22 -25.93 -1.33
CA ALA A 422 2.92 -25.42 -0.15
C ALA A 422 3.91 -24.31 -0.51
N GLY A 423 3.88 -23.23 0.28
CA GLY A 423 4.78 -22.09 0.18
C GLY A 423 6.16 -22.38 0.78
N GLY A 424 7.21 -21.94 0.11
CA GLY A 424 8.59 -22.09 0.55
C GLY A 424 9.21 -20.77 0.99
N LEU A 425 10.04 -20.85 2.03
CA LEU A 425 10.93 -19.78 2.49
C LEU A 425 12.34 -20.38 2.61
N GLU A 426 13.26 -19.93 1.76
CA GLU A 426 14.62 -20.46 1.69
C GLU A 426 15.66 -19.34 1.80
N PRO A 427 16.72 -19.50 2.61
CA PRO A 427 17.77 -18.49 2.69
C PRO A 427 18.60 -18.48 1.42
N LEU A 428 18.97 -17.30 0.95
CA LEU A 428 19.94 -17.17 -0.13
C LEU A 428 21.38 -17.35 0.40
N PRO A 429 22.31 -17.86 -0.43
CA PRO A 429 23.74 -17.92 -0.07
C PRO A 429 24.27 -16.50 0.22
N ASN A 430 25.21 -16.34 1.16
CA ASN A 430 25.73 -15.04 1.64
C ASN A 430 26.05 -14.06 0.49
N THR A 431 25.09 -13.21 0.18
CA THR A 431 25.16 -12.07 -0.75
C THR A 431 24.80 -10.79 0.00
N ASP A 432 25.10 -10.71 1.31
CA ASP A 432 24.64 -9.67 2.24
C ASP A 432 24.93 -8.23 1.76
N ASP A 433 25.95 -8.05 0.89
CA ASP A 433 26.37 -6.74 0.38
C ASP A 433 25.55 -6.25 -0.83
N ALA A 434 24.76 -7.10 -1.49
CA ALA A 434 23.97 -6.74 -2.68
C ALA A 434 22.49 -6.43 -2.39
N PHE A 435 22.08 -6.48 -1.11
CA PHE A 435 20.68 -6.30 -0.71
C PHE A 435 20.46 -4.91 -0.12
N TYR A 436 19.30 -4.35 -0.48
CA TYR A 436 18.82 -3.09 0.07
C TYR A 436 17.50 -3.36 0.79
N SER A 437 17.49 -3.14 2.11
CA SER A 437 16.28 -3.21 2.92
C SER A 437 16.44 -2.30 4.12
N THR A 438 15.61 -1.27 4.22
CA THR A 438 15.77 -0.29 5.30
C THR A 438 14.75 -0.44 6.42
N ALA A 439 15.06 0.18 7.57
CA ALA A 439 14.15 0.43 8.66
C ALA A 439 14.65 1.62 9.50
N TYR A 440 13.75 2.21 10.29
CA TYR A 440 14.14 3.12 11.36
C TYR A 440 14.66 2.31 12.54
N VAL A 441 15.95 2.41 12.82
CA VAL A 441 16.58 1.85 14.02
C VAL A 441 16.57 2.92 15.09
N TRP A 442 16.10 2.57 16.29
CA TRP A 442 15.92 3.55 17.34
C TRP A 442 16.09 2.95 18.74
N LEU A 443 16.38 3.82 19.70
CA LEU A 443 16.26 3.58 21.13
C LEU A 443 15.54 4.75 21.78
N MET A 444 14.83 4.49 22.88
CA MET A 444 14.02 5.50 23.55
C MET A 444 14.40 5.61 25.03
N LEU A 445 14.61 6.84 25.48
CA LEU A 445 14.67 7.18 26.90
C LEU A 445 13.37 7.87 27.31
N GLU A 446 12.91 7.57 28.51
CA GLU A 446 11.78 8.24 29.17
C GLU A 446 12.35 9.20 30.21
N GLN A 447 11.89 10.45 30.19
CA GLN A 447 12.20 11.42 31.22
C GLN A 447 11.42 11.04 32.48
N THR A 448 12.13 10.99 33.60
CA THR A 448 11.59 10.61 34.90
C THR A 448 11.83 11.71 35.92
N ASP A 449 11.12 11.67 37.03
CA ASP A 449 11.54 12.44 38.20
C ASP A 449 12.86 11.89 38.77
N SER A 450 13.47 12.61 39.72
CA SER A 450 14.71 12.19 40.37
C SER A 450 14.60 10.88 41.17
N LYS A 451 13.42 10.25 41.24
CA LYS A 451 13.17 8.97 41.92
C LYS A 451 13.10 7.78 40.95
N GLY A 452 13.18 8.00 39.63
CA GLY A 452 13.26 6.93 38.63
C GLY A 452 12.01 6.05 38.53
N VAL A 453 10.87 6.54 39.03
CA VAL A 453 9.57 5.87 38.86
C VAL A 453 9.00 6.31 37.52
N PRO A 454 8.91 5.42 36.52
CA PRO A 454 8.32 5.78 35.25
C PRO A 454 6.81 6.00 35.41
N PRO A 455 6.20 6.87 34.60
CA PRO A 455 4.74 6.90 34.46
C PRO A 455 4.22 5.53 34.02
N ALA A 456 2.94 5.24 34.29
CA ALA A 456 2.34 3.95 33.95
C ALA A 456 2.37 3.69 32.42
N GLU A 457 2.26 4.74 31.62
CA GLU A 457 2.19 4.71 30.15
C GLU A 457 3.16 5.73 29.55
N LEU A 458 3.53 5.52 28.29
CA LEU A 458 4.31 6.49 27.52
C LEU A 458 3.50 7.79 27.37
N THR A 459 4.08 8.90 27.80
CA THR A 459 3.41 10.20 27.82
C THR A 459 4.02 11.12 26.76
N PRO A 460 3.19 11.72 25.88
CA PRO A 460 3.68 12.67 24.87
C PRO A 460 4.49 13.81 25.51
N GLY A 461 5.65 14.11 24.95
CA GLY A 461 6.58 15.13 25.43
C GLY A 461 7.53 14.67 26.53
N MET A 462 7.38 13.44 27.05
CA MET A 462 8.21 12.89 28.13
C MET A 462 9.14 11.77 27.65
N VAL A 463 9.19 11.50 26.34
CA VAL A 463 10.13 10.54 25.76
C VAL A 463 11.04 11.23 24.76
N ILE A 464 12.27 10.72 24.67
CA ILE A 464 13.23 11.13 23.66
C ILE A 464 13.69 9.90 22.87
N PRO A 465 13.17 9.71 21.64
CA PRO A 465 13.69 8.72 20.73
C PRO A 465 14.99 9.21 20.09
N PHE A 466 16.01 8.37 20.07
CA PHE A 466 17.19 8.52 19.22
C PHE A 466 17.03 7.53 18.08
N PHE A 467 17.07 8.01 16.84
CA PHE A 467 16.76 7.16 15.69
C PHE A 467 17.61 7.52 14.47
N GLU A 468 17.86 6.51 13.64
CA GLU A 468 18.59 6.59 12.37
C GLU A 468 17.91 5.68 11.34
N HIS A 469 17.91 6.12 10.08
CA HIS A 469 17.51 5.26 8.97
C HIS A 469 18.67 4.32 8.63
N ALA A 470 18.39 3.02 8.54
CA ALA A 470 19.40 1.98 8.46
C ALA A 470 19.10 1.01 7.33
N ASN A 471 20.10 0.66 6.52
CA ASN A 471 20.04 -0.57 5.72
C ASN A 471 20.32 -1.77 6.65
N LEU A 472 19.35 -2.65 6.80
CA LEU A 472 19.38 -3.85 7.65
C LEU A 472 20.08 -5.04 6.99
N ALA A 473 20.28 -5.01 5.68
CA ALA A 473 20.86 -6.14 4.96
C ALA A 473 22.31 -6.44 5.40
N PRO A 474 23.22 -5.45 5.47
CA PRO A 474 24.51 -5.68 6.08
C PRO A 474 24.39 -5.65 7.60
N GLY A 475 24.54 -6.80 8.27
CA GLY A 475 24.45 -6.87 9.74
C GLY A 475 25.42 -5.93 10.47
N LYS A 476 26.57 -5.61 9.86
CA LYS A 476 27.54 -4.64 10.40
C LYS A 476 27.00 -3.20 10.43
N SER A 477 26.13 -2.83 9.48
CA SER A 477 25.50 -1.50 9.45
C SER A 477 24.57 -1.33 10.63
N LEU A 478 23.74 -2.34 10.91
CA LEU A 478 22.88 -2.35 12.10
C LEU A 478 23.70 -2.22 13.39
N ASP A 479 24.75 -3.04 13.54
CA ASP A 479 25.62 -3.01 14.72
C ASP A 479 26.26 -1.61 14.89
N PHE A 480 26.81 -1.02 13.82
CA PHE A 480 27.40 0.33 13.86
C PHE A 480 26.39 1.40 14.31
N LEU A 481 25.18 1.38 13.75
CA LEU A 481 24.15 2.36 14.06
C LEU A 481 23.64 2.23 15.49
N GLN A 482 23.49 1.00 16.01
CA GLN A 482 23.15 0.79 17.41
C GLN A 482 24.20 1.40 18.36
N HIS A 483 25.50 1.24 18.06
CA HIS A 483 26.56 1.92 18.80
C HIS A 483 26.46 3.45 18.71
N CYS A 484 26.15 4.01 17.53
CA CYS A 484 25.94 5.45 17.35
C CYS A 484 24.76 5.97 18.19
N LEU A 485 23.63 5.27 18.18
CA LEU A 485 22.45 5.62 18.97
C LEU A 485 22.73 5.62 20.47
N VAL A 486 23.38 4.57 20.98
CA VAL A 486 23.77 4.49 22.41
C VAL A 486 24.69 5.65 22.78
N ARG A 487 25.69 5.97 21.95
CA ARG A 487 26.56 7.13 22.21
C ARG A 487 25.78 8.44 22.22
N LYS A 488 24.88 8.66 21.26
CA LYS A 488 24.03 9.86 21.21
C LYS A 488 23.21 10.00 22.49
N ALA A 489 22.61 8.90 22.96
CA ALA A 489 21.83 8.86 24.19
C ALA A 489 22.68 9.18 25.44
N LEU A 490 23.85 8.56 25.58
CA LEU A 490 24.76 8.82 26.70
C LEU A 490 25.29 10.27 26.69
N HIS A 491 25.64 10.79 25.51
CA HIS A 491 26.05 12.19 25.36
C HIS A 491 24.92 13.16 25.69
N HIS A 492 23.69 12.86 25.29
CA HIS A 492 22.51 13.65 25.65
C HIS A 492 22.33 13.74 27.17
N VAL A 493 22.44 12.61 27.89
CA VAL A 493 22.40 12.58 29.36
C VAL A 493 23.47 13.47 29.97
N LEU A 494 24.71 13.37 29.49
CA LEU A 494 25.83 14.19 29.99
C LEU A 494 25.64 15.69 29.70
N LEU A 495 25.16 16.04 28.51
CA LEU A 495 24.88 17.43 28.14
C LEU A 495 23.80 18.02 29.04
N CYS A 496 22.68 17.31 29.21
CA CYS A 496 21.60 17.76 30.07
C CYS A 496 22.05 17.90 31.54
N ALA A 497 22.85 16.97 32.04
CA ALA A 497 23.34 17.01 33.42
C ALA A 497 24.28 18.20 33.71
N ARG A 498 24.99 18.69 32.69
CA ARG A 498 25.96 19.80 32.81
C ARG A 498 25.36 21.16 32.47
N ASP A 499 24.23 21.17 31.77
CA ASP A 499 23.55 22.40 31.40
C ASP A 499 22.82 23.02 32.60
N LYS A 500 22.85 24.35 32.68
CA LYS A 500 22.18 25.10 33.75
C LYS A 500 20.66 25.06 33.60
N ASP A 501 20.16 24.97 32.38
CA ASP A 501 18.75 24.96 32.04
C ASP A 501 18.11 23.58 32.26
N TYR A 502 18.88 22.49 32.09
CA TYR A 502 18.35 21.11 32.12
C TYR A 502 18.81 20.31 33.34
N GLY A 503 19.86 20.76 34.03
CA GLY A 503 20.54 19.97 35.07
C GLY A 503 19.66 19.59 36.26
N LYS A 504 18.52 20.25 36.50
CA LYS A 504 17.58 19.88 37.58
C LYS A 504 16.60 18.78 37.18
N ASP A 505 16.28 18.69 35.89
CA ASP A 505 15.16 17.88 35.38
C ASP A 505 15.62 16.71 34.48
N GLY A 506 16.89 16.71 34.04
CA GLY A 506 17.47 15.69 33.15
C GLY A 506 17.75 14.34 33.83
N TYR A 507 16.71 13.66 34.29
CA TYR A 507 16.75 12.27 34.76
C TYR A 507 16.02 11.37 33.77
N TYR A 508 16.63 10.25 33.44
CA TYR A 508 16.19 9.39 32.36
C TYR A 508 16.13 7.94 32.81
N ARG A 509 15.23 7.21 32.16
CA ARG A 509 15.15 5.76 32.23
C ARG A 509 15.19 5.20 30.82
N PHE A 510 15.92 4.12 30.61
CA PHE A 510 15.80 3.34 29.38
C PHE A 510 14.37 2.76 29.29
N ALA A 511 13.63 3.19 28.27
CA ALA A 511 12.26 2.74 28.05
C ALA A 511 12.25 1.46 27.22
N THR A 512 12.75 1.53 25.98
CA THR A 512 12.87 0.39 25.06
C THR A 512 13.71 0.76 23.85
N ALA A 513 13.87 -0.15 22.90
CA ALA A 513 14.50 0.07 21.62
C ALA A 513 13.92 -0.88 20.56
N LEU A 514 14.31 -0.71 19.29
CA LEU A 514 13.93 -1.68 18.25
C LEU A 514 14.41 -3.11 18.60
N PHE A 515 15.63 -3.22 19.12
CA PHE A 515 16.24 -4.46 19.58
C PHE A 515 16.84 -4.26 21.00
N PRO A 516 16.02 -4.30 22.06
CA PRO A 516 16.42 -3.84 23.38
C PRO A 516 17.50 -4.71 24.02
N GLU A 517 17.45 -6.03 23.83
CA GLU A 517 18.48 -6.95 24.35
C GLU A 517 19.88 -6.60 23.82
N GLN A 518 20.02 -6.33 22.52
CA GLN A 518 21.30 -5.93 21.90
C GLN A 518 21.77 -4.55 22.34
N ILE A 519 20.85 -3.58 22.43
CA ILE A 519 21.17 -2.22 22.86
C ILE A 519 21.73 -2.21 24.30
N LEU A 520 21.26 -3.09 25.18
CA LEU A 520 21.77 -3.19 26.54
C LEU A 520 23.20 -3.72 26.63
N GLU A 521 23.57 -4.70 25.80
CA GLU A 521 24.96 -5.17 25.70
C GLU A 521 25.89 -4.02 25.25
N ILE A 522 25.39 -3.17 24.35
CA ILE A 522 26.12 -2.01 23.82
C ILE A 522 26.24 -0.90 24.87
N PHE A 523 25.21 -0.66 25.69
CA PHE A 523 25.26 0.34 26.77
C PHE A 523 26.44 0.10 27.72
N ASP A 524 26.59 -1.13 28.22
CA ASP A 524 27.67 -1.46 29.16
C ASP A 524 29.05 -1.21 28.51
N ALA A 525 29.21 -1.59 27.25
CA ALA A 525 30.45 -1.40 26.49
C ALA A 525 30.76 0.08 26.22
N GLU A 526 29.77 0.90 25.89
CA GLU A 526 29.97 2.33 25.59
C GLU A 526 30.15 3.17 26.87
N ILE A 527 29.45 2.86 27.96
CA ILE A 527 29.65 3.54 29.26
C ILE A 527 31.09 3.34 29.75
N ALA A 528 31.64 2.13 29.60
CA ALA A 528 33.01 1.82 30.02
C ALA A 528 34.09 2.66 29.30
N ARG A 529 33.77 3.26 28.14
CA ARG A 529 34.69 4.10 27.36
C ARG A 529 34.78 5.54 27.89
N PHE A 530 33.81 5.99 28.68
CA PHE A 530 33.83 7.32 29.29
C PHE A 530 34.82 7.40 30.45
N LYS A 531 35.24 8.62 30.81
CA LYS A 531 36.02 8.86 32.03
C LYS A 531 35.17 8.56 33.26
N ARG A 532 35.81 8.19 34.38
CA ARG A 532 35.12 7.83 35.63
C ARG A 532 34.12 8.89 36.11
N SER A 533 34.47 10.18 36.02
CA SER A 533 33.56 11.29 36.37
C SER A 533 32.26 11.28 35.57
N ASP A 534 32.34 10.89 34.30
CA ASP A 534 31.21 10.91 33.37
C ASP A 534 30.36 9.65 33.57
N GLN A 535 31.00 8.51 33.84
CA GLN A 535 30.31 7.28 34.26
C GLN A 535 29.48 7.49 35.53
N GLU A 536 30.01 8.24 36.51
CA GLU A 536 29.29 8.59 37.74
C GLU A 536 28.07 9.47 37.45
N ILE A 537 28.19 10.47 36.57
CA ILE A 537 27.07 11.31 36.14
C ILE A 537 26.01 10.47 35.42
N ILE A 538 26.42 9.63 34.46
CA ILE A 538 25.51 8.75 33.70
C ILE A 538 24.76 7.85 34.68
N SER A 539 25.47 7.18 35.60
CA SER A 539 24.85 6.27 36.57
C SER A 539 23.87 6.98 37.52
N ALA A 540 24.12 8.25 37.84
CA ALA A 540 23.23 9.06 38.68
C ALA A 540 22.00 9.61 37.93
N ARG A 541 22.05 9.69 36.59
CA ARG A 541 21.03 10.36 35.76
C ARG A 541 20.28 9.43 34.82
N LEU A 542 20.81 8.25 34.53
CA LEU A 542 20.22 7.27 33.63
C LEU A 542 20.04 5.93 34.34
N VAL A 543 18.79 5.51 34.50
CA VAL A 543 18.42 4.19 34.99
C VAL A 543 18.28 3.24 33.81
N ILE A 544 19.06 2.16 33.80
CA ILE A 544 18.99 1.11 32.77
C ILE A 544 18.50 -0.20 33.43
N PRO A 545 17.20 -0.52 33.36
CA PRO A 545 16.67 -1.75 33.95
C PRO A 545 17.27 -2.98 33.27
N LYS A 546 17.84 -3.91 34.05
CA LYS A 546 18.39 -5.17 33.52
C LYS A 546 17.32 -6.25 33.25
N GLN A 547 16.12 -6.11 33.82
CA GLN A 547 15.02 -7.05 33.62
C GLN A 547 14.14 -6.62 32.43
N SER A 548 13.86 -7.54 31.51
CA SER A 548 13.07 -7.26 30.30
C SER A 548 11.61 -6.89 30.57
N SER A 549 11.04 -7.36 31.68
CA SER A 549 9.69 -7.00 32.13
C SER A 549 9.55 -5.53 32.54
N ALA A 550 10.67 -4.81 32.65
CA ALA A 550 10.71 -3.41 33.05
C ALA A 550 10.86 -2.45 31.86
N TRP A 551 10.89 -2.98 30.62
CA TRP A 551 10.96 -2.23 29.37
C TRP A 551 9.58 -2.12 28.73
N ARG A 552 9.39 -1.11 27.89
CA ARG A 552 8.18 -0.98 27.06
C ARG A 552 8.18 -2.01 25.95
N THR A 553 7.02 -2.62 25.72
CA THR A 553 6.75 -3.60 24.67
C THR A 553 6.52 -2.91 23.31
N PRO A 554 6.68 -3.64 22.20
CA PRO A 554 6.29 -3.12 20.89
C PRO A 554 4.80 -2.73 20.80
N VAL A 555 3.92 -3.42 21.53
CA VAL A 555 2.49 -3.08 21.62
C VAL A 555 2.28 -1.72 22.30
N GLU A 556 2.98 -1.44 23.39
CA GLU A 556 2.92 -0.12 24.05
C GLU A 556 3.39 1.01 23.13
N VAL A 557 4.38 0.75 22.26
CA VAL A 557 4.85 1.73 21.27
C VAL A 557 3.80 2.00 20.19
N ILE A 558 3.13 0.97 19.68
CA ILE A 558 2.02 1.13 18.73
C ILE A 558 0.87 1.91 19.38
N ASN A 559 0.45 1.50 20.57
CA ASN A 559 -0.63 2.16 21.31
C ASN A 559 -0.31 3.64 21.58
N PHE A 560 0.95 3.95 21.89
CA PHE A 560 1.42 5.31 22.04
C PHE A 560 1.26 6.13 20.74
N ALA A 561 1.72 5.60 19.61
CA ALA A 561 1.59 6.27 18.31
C ALA A 561 0.11 6.44 17.89
N ASP A 562 -0.73 5.45 18.15
CA ASP A 562 -2.15 5.47 17.85
C ASP A 562 -2.90 6.50 18.73
N ALA A 563 -2.60 6.55 20.03
CA ALA A 563 -3.18 7.53 20.94
C ALA A 563 -2.86 8.97 20.52
N VAL A 564 -1.60 9.24 20.16
CA VAL A 564 -1.20 10.55 19.63
C VAL A 564 -1.93 10.87 18.33
N SER A 565 -2.08 9.89 17.42
CA SER A 565 -2.81 10.07 16.17
C SER A 565 -4.27 10.47 16.40
N GLU A 566 -4.97 9.80 17.31
CA GLU A 566 -6.38 10.09 17.63
C GLU A 566 -6.57 11.44 18.33
N ASP A 567 -5.62 11.86 19.17
CA ASP A 567 -5.64 13.20 19.78
C ASP A 567 -5.42 14.30 18.74
N ILE A 568 -4.47 14.10 17.80
CA ILE A 568 -4.23 15.06 16.71
C ILE A 568 -5.45 15.12 15.78
N LYS A 569 -6.07 13.98 15.42
CA LYS A 569 -7.29 13.96 14.60
C LYS A 569 -8.40 14.81 15.22
N ARG A 570 -8.64 14.63 16.53
CA ARG A 570 -9.64 15.42 17.26
C ARG A 570 -9.31 16.91 17.24
N ALA A 571 -8.04 17.27 17.43
CA ALA A 571 -7.61 18.67 17.35
C ALA A 571 -7.81 19.27 15.95
N LEU A 572 -7.49 18.53 14.88
CA LEU A 572 -7.65 19.00 13.50
C LEU A 572 -9.13 19.21 13.13
N ALA A 573 -10.01 18.30 13.52
CA ALA A 573 -11.44 18.41 13.27
C ALA A 573 -12.06 19.68 13.91
N HIS A 574 -11.61 20.06 15.11
CA HIS A 574 -12.10 21.27 15.79
C HIS A 574 -11.66 22.58 15.11
N THR A 575 -10.58 22.57 14.33
CA THR A 575 -10.12 23.74 13.57
C THR A 575 -10.86 23.96 12.26
N GLU A 576 -11.59 22.97 11.73
CA GLU A 576 -12.37 23.11 10.49
C GLU A 576 -13.83 23.57 10.76
N GLU A 577 -14.32 23.41 11.99
CA GLU A 577 -15.66 23.88 12.41
C GLU A 577 -15.69 25.33 12.92
N CYS A 578 -14.53 25.98 13.08
CA CYS A 578 -14.38 27.41 13.44
C CYS A 578 -13.99 28.25 12.21
#